data_AF-A0A9P7FFE0-F1
#
_entry.id   AF-A0A9P7FFE0-F1
#
_cell.length_a   1.000
_cell.length_b   1.000
_cell.length_c   1.000
_cell.angle_alpha   90.00
_cell.angle_beta   90.00
_cell.angle_gamma   90.00
#
_symmetry.space_group_name_H-M   'P 1'
#
loop_
_entity.id
_entity.type
_entity.pdbx_description
1 polymer ?
#
loop_
_entity_poly.entity_id
_entity_poly.type
_entity_poly.pdbx_seq_one_letter_code
_entity_poly.pdbx_strand_id
1 'polypeptide(L)'
;MAFVHDPFSMDGPGGSFLMNWGTPGANETVHAYIVKNCPRDRVLHTFTFPVKRGVWYYIGAQKWVVKDIFEVWSTLGDRVSLRSLIRGSLTLIFVKAKEVVTGKLQRRCNRRLSQQEIAEMIQDGRLQQFCIEVSGRSLKDVSRAFAKTSLGYEGGNVAQ
;
A
#
# COMPACT_ATOMS: atom_id res chain seq x y z
N MET A 1 5.66 -3.74 -14.78
CA MET A 1 5.10 -4.47 -13.61
C MET A 1 5.43 -3.67 -12.36
N ALA A 2 4.60 -3.77 -11.31
CA ALA A 2 4.85 -3.13 -10.02
C ALA A 2 4.67 -4.16 -8.89
N PHE A 3 5.64 -4.23 -7.99
CA PHE A 3 5.65 -5.15 -6.85
C PHE A 3 5.66 -4.34 -5.56
N VAL A 4 4.57 -4.42 -4.79
CA VAL A 4 4.36 -3.61 -3.59
C VAL A 4 4.36 -4.48 -2.36
N HIS A 5 5.38 -4.33 -1.53
CA HIS A 5 5.56 -5.14 -0.33
C HIS A 5 4.86 -4.52 0.88
N ASP A 6 3.89 -5.26 1.45
CA ASP A 6 3.07 -4.91 2.61
C ASP A 6 2.47 -3.50 2.62
N PRO A 7 1.82 -3.02 1.54
CA PRO A 7 1.38 -1.63 1.44
C PRO A 7 0.45 -1.21 2.60
N PHE A 8 0.44 0.09 2.89
CA PHE A 8 -0.74 0.70 3.49
C PHE A 8 -1.72 0.99 2.37
N SER A 9 -2.93 0.49 2.47
CA SER A 9 -4.00 0.74 1.50
C SER A 9 -5.09 1.56 2.16
N MET A 10 -5.64 2.51 1.42
CA MET A 10 -6.79 3.30 1.81
C MET A 10 -7.76 3.36 0.64
N ASP A 11 -9.00 2.93 0.88
CA ASP A 11 -10.08 3.00 -0.10
C ASP A 11 -11.10 4.03 0.37
N GLY A 12 -11.50 4.92 -0.53
CA GLY A 12 -12.53 5.91 -0.28
C GLY A 12 -13.36 6.18 -1.53
N PRO A 13 -14.42 7.01 -1.42
CA PRO A 13 -15.27 7.34 -2.56
C PRO A 13 -14.50 7.93 -3.75
N GLY A 14 -13.38 8.61 -3.47
CA GLY A 14 -12.51 9.23 -4.47
C GLY A 14 -11.54 8.28 -5.18
N GLY A 15 -11.33 7.05 -4.68
CA GLY A 15 -10.38 6.10 -5.26
C GLY A 15 -9.68 5.20 -4.24
N SER A 16 -8.77 4.38 -4.76
CA SER A 16 -7.93 3.46 -3.99
C SER A 16 -6.50 3.98 -3.98
N PHE A 17 -5.89 4.03 -2.80
CA PHE A 17 -4.57 4.60 -2.60
C PHE A 17 -3.63 3.58 -1.97
N LEU A 18 -2.41 3.51 -2.51
CA LEU A 18 -1.26 2.89 -1.86
C LEU A 18 -0.44 4.01 -1.21
N MET A 19 -0.18 3.87 0.08
CA MET A 19 0.53 4.86 0.87
C MET A 19 1.78 4.26 1.51
N ASN A 20 2.79 5.12 1.68
CA ASN A 20 4.00 4.80 2.41
C ASN A 20 4.56 6.04 3.12
N TRP A 21 5.50 5.83 4.04
CA TRP A 21 6.40 6.87 4.54
C TRP A 21 7.82 6.52 4.15
N GLY A 22 8.51 7.47 3.54
CA GLY A 22 9.87 7.29 3.05
C GLY A 22 10.67 8.58 3.21
N THR A 23 11.99 8.46 3.15
CA THR A 23 12.85 9.65 3.10
C THR A 23 12.57 10.44 1.82
N PRO A 24 12.76 11.77 1.80
CA PRO A 24 12.52 12.59 0.63
C PRO A 24 13.16 12.04 -0.67
N GLY A 25 14.45 11.63 -0.62
CA GLY A 25 15.14 11.09 -1.79
C GLY A 25 14.59 9.73 -2.27
N ALA A 26 14.11 8.88 -1.36
CA ALA A 26 13.45 7.63 -1.74
C ALA A 26 12.10 7.89 -2.42
N ASN A 27 11.31 8.83 -1.88
CA ASN A 27 10.04 9.25 -2.46
C ASN A 27 10.24 9.87 -3.86
N GLU A 28 11.25 10.72 -4.02
CA GLU A 28 11.61 11.32 -5.29
C GLU A 28 12.05 10.26 -6.32
N THR A 29 12.82 9.25 -5.90
CA THR A 29 13.21 8.13 -6.77
C THR A 29 11.98 7.36 -7.28
N VAL A 30 11.02 7.06 -6.40
CA VAL A 30 9.78 6.38 -6.79
C VAL A 30 8.92 7.28 -7.68
N HIS A 31 8.80 8.57 -7.36
CA HIS A 31 8.09 9.55 -8.16
C HIS A 31 8.66 9.65 -9.57
N ALA A 32 9.99 9.81 -9.69
CA ALA A 32 10.70 9.89 -10.96
C ALA A 32 10.50 8.60 -11.77
N TYR A 33 10.51 7.42 -11.14
CA TYR A 33 10.21 6.16 -11.82
C TYR A 33 8.79 6.16 -12.40
N ILE A 34 7.78 6.55 -11.62
CA ILE A 34 6.38 6.59 -12.06
C ILE A 34 6.16 7.63 -13.16
N VAL A 35 6.82 8.78 -13.10
CA VAL A 35 6.66 9.85 -14.10
C VAL A 35 7.44 9.57 -15.38
N LYS A 36 8.67 9.07 -15.27
CA LYS A 36 9.60 8.92 -16.40
C LYS A 36 9.50 7.57 -17.11
N ASN A 37 9.33 6.49 -16.36
CA ASN A 37 9.48 5.12 -16.87
C ASN A 37 8.14 4.38 -17.02
N CYS A 38 7.05 4.93 -16.48
CA CYS A 38 5.74 4.36 -16.74
C CYS A 38 5.33 4.72 -18.18
N PRO A 39 4.89 3.76 -19.01
CA PRO A 39 4.51 4.01 -20.41
C PRO A 39 3.44 5.10 -20.51
N ARG A 40 3.21 5.65 -21.71
CA ARG A 40 2.34 6.82 -21.95
C ARG A 40 0.92 6.70 -21.34
N ASP A 41 0.49 5.48 -21.06
CA ASP A 41 -0.79 5.09 -20.48
C ASP A 41 -0.78 4.86 -18.94
N ARG A 42 0.41 4.90 -18.30
CA ARG A 42 0.66 4.72 -16.86
C ARG A 42 0.19 3.39 -16.29
N VAL A 43 0.07 2.36 -17.13
CA VAL A 43 -0.50 1.06 -16.72
C VAL A 43 0.59 0.11 -16.24
N LEU A 44 0.42 -0.40 -15.02
CA LEU A 44 1.30 -1.38 -14.40
C LEU A 44 0.49 -2.59 -13.92
N HIS A 45 0.86 -3.79 -14.38
CA HIS A 45 0.46 -5.04 -13.72
C HIS A 45 1.02 -5.05 -12.30
N THR A 46 0.13 -4.94 -11.32
CA THR A 46 0.48 -4.68 -9.93
C THR A 46 0.28 -5.91 -9.08
N PHE A 47 1.29 -6.20 -8.25
CA PHE A 47 1.30 -7.29 -7.30
C PHE A 47 1.48 -6.74 -5.89
N THR A 48 0.77 -7.30 -4.91
CA THR A 48 0.93 -6.94 -3.50
C THR A 48 1.35 -8.16 -2.67
N PHE A 49 2.26 -7.95 -1.72
CA PHE A 49 2.68 -8.97 -0.76
C PHE A 49 2.23 -8.59 0.64
N PRO A 50 1.03 -8.96 1.09
CA PRO A 50 0.63 -8.77 2.47
C PRO A 50 1.40 -9.76 3.36
N VAL A 51 2.31 -9.25 4.18
CA VAL A 51 3.25 -10.07 4.99
C VAL A 51 2.55 -11.15 5.82
N LYS A 52 1.34 -10.87 6.34
CA LYS A 52 0.55 -11.84 7.12
C LYS A 52 0.16 -13.09 6.34
N ARG A 53 0.09 -13.03 5.00
CA ARG A 53 -0.32 -14.13 4.14
C ARG A 53 0.85 -14.84 3.45
N GLY A 54 2.03 -14.22 3.42
CA GLY A 54 3.25 -14.86 2.92
C GLY A 54 3.27 -15.19 1.42
N VAL A 55 2.36 -14.62 0.62
CA VAL A 55 2.26 -14.88 -0.83
C VAL A 55 1.97 -13.60 -1.61
N TRP A 56 2.40 -13.56 -2.88
CA TRP A 56 2.10 -12.47 -3.80
C TRP A 56 0.69 -12.60 -4.38
N TYR A 57 -0.06 -11.51 -4.37
CA TYR A 57 -1.36 -11.40 -5.01
C TYR A 57 -1.26 -10.48 -6.21
N TYR A 58 -1.72 -10.94 -7.37
CA TYR A 58 -1.95 -10.09 -8.51
C TYR A 58 -3.26 -9.31 -8.32
N ILE A 59 -3.18 -7.97 -8.31
CA ILE A 59 -4.35 -7.09 -8.13
C ILE A 59 -4.80 -6.42 -9.43
N GLY A 60 -4.29 -6.87 -10.58
CA GLY A 60 -4.67 -6.37 -11.89
C GLY A 60 -3.70 -5.33 -12.48
N ALA A 61 -4.03 -4.91 -13.69
CA ALA A 61 -3.44 -3.76 -14.34
C ALA A 61 -4.01 -2.48 -13.73
N GLN A 62 -3.13 -1.60 -13.27
CA GLN A 62 -3.48 -0.38 -12.53
C GLN A 62 -2.84 0.82 -13.18
N LYS A 63 -3.58 1.92 -13.33
CA LYS A 63 -2.98 3.24 -13.56
C LYS A 63 -2.43 3.77 -12.26
N TRP A 64 -1.17 4.19 -12.26
CA TRP A 64 -0.51 4.77 -11.10
C TRP A 64 -0.38 6.28 -11.26
N VAL A 65 -0.90 7.02 -10.28
CA VAL A 65 -0.80 8.49 -10.25
C VAL A 65 -0.34 8.91 -8.86
N VAL A 66 0.81 9.58 -8.77
CA VAL A 66 1.25 10.16 -7.50
C VAL A 66 0.28 11.27 -7.13
N LYS A 67 -0.21 11.24 -5.89
CA LYS A 67 -1.16 12.22 -5.36
C LYS A 67 -0.62 12.81 -4.08
N ASP A 68 -0.76 14.12 -3.98
CA ASP A 68 -0.71 14.79 -2.70
C ASP A 68 -2.12 14.77 -2.10
N ILE A 69 -2.25 14.13 -0.95
CA ILE A 69 -3.49 14.06 -0.19
C ILE A 69 -3.19 14.59 1.21
N PHE A 70 -4.24 14.82 2.01
CA PHE A 70 -4.06 15.26 3.39
C PHE A 70 -3.05 14.38 4.15
N GLU A 71 -2.33 15.00 5.09
CA GLU A 71 -1.37 14.30 5.92
C GLU A 71 -2.09 13.30 6.83
N VAL A 72 -1.98 12.00 6.53
CA VAL A 72 -2.72 10.98 7.25
C VAL A 72 -2.23 10.88 8.69
N TRP A 73 -0.92 11.05 8.93
CA TRP A 73 -0.32 10.91 10.25
C TRP A 73 -0.97 11.79 11.32
N SER A 74 -1.30 13.04 10.98
CA SER A 74 -1.96 13.99 11.90
C SER A 74 -3.43 13.62 12.18
N THR A 75 -4.08 12.91 11.26
CA THR A 75 -5.46 12.41 11.41
C THR A 75 -5.57 11.08 12.15
N LEU A 76 -4.45 10.36 12.33
CA LEU A 76 -4.44 9.08 13.01
C LEU A 76 -4.72 9.26 14.50
N GLY A 77 -5.92 8.86 14.92
CA GLY A 77 -6.31 8.88 16.32
C GLY A 77 -5.55 7.86 17.19
N ASP A 78 -5.57 8.10 18.50
CA ASP A 78 -4.90 7.26 19.49
C ASP A 78 -5.55 5.88 19.69
N ARG A 79 -6.74 5.63 19.12
CA ARG A 79 -7.45 4.35 19.26
C ARG A 79 -8.14 3.95 17.97
N VAL A 80 -7.78 2.79 17.45
CA VAL A 80 -8.44 2.09 16.33
C VAL A 80 -8.95 0.75 16.84
N SER A 81 -10.21 0.45 16.59
CA SER A 81 -10.79 -0.86 16.87
C SER A 81 -10.43 -1.85 15.76
N LEU A 82 -9.68 -2.88 16.10
CA LEU A 82 -9.42 -4.03 15.23
C LEU A 82 -10.27 -5.20 15.71
N ARG A 83 -10.96 -5.85 14.77
CA ARG A 83 -11.56 -7.17 15.03
C ARG A 83 -10.49 -8.24 14.87
N SER A 84 -10.21 -8.96 15.94
CA SER A 84 -9.28 -10.09 15.96
C SER A 84 -10.01 -11.35 16.36
N LEU A 85 -9.73 -12.47 15.69
CA LEU A 85 -10.31 -13.75 16.03
C LEU A 85 -9.36 -14.48 16.99
N ILE A 86 -9.71 -14.49 18.28
CA ILE A 86 -8.91 -15.12 19.33
C ILE A 86 -9.69 -16.34 19.83
N ARG A 87 -9.14 -17.54 19.63
CA ARG A 87 -9.74 -18.81 20.07
C ARG A 87 -11.19 -19.01 19.59
N GLY A 88 -11.47 -18.68 18.33
CA GLY A 88 -12.81 -18.82 17.75
C GLY A 88 -13.80 -17.70 18.12
N SER A 89 -13.42 -16.76 18.98
CA SER A 89 -14.25 -15.61 19.35
C SER A 89 -13.77 -14.34 18.65
N LEU A 90 -14.72 -13.54 18.17
CA LEU A 90 -14.44 -12.22 17.60
C LEU A 90 -14.22 -11.23 18.75
N THR A 91 -12.99 -10.77 18.95
CA THR A 91 -12.62 -9.82 20.01
C THR A 91 -12.33 -8.46 19.38
N LEU A 92 -12.87 -7.39 20.00
CA LEU A 92 -12.46 -6.02 19.69
C LEU A 92 -11.17 -5.71 20.43
N ILE A 93 -10.11 -5.35 19.71
CA ILE A 93 -8.84 -4.89 20.27
C ILE A 93 -8.70 -3.42 19.89
N PHE A 94 -8.43 -2.56 20.86
CA PHE A 94 -8.06 -1.18 20.59
C PHE A 94 -6.54 -1.08 20.46
N VAL A 95 -6.07 -0.62 19.30
CA VAL A 95 -4.65 -0.40 19.02
C VAL A 95 -4.47 1.06 18.63
N LYS A 96 -3.36 1.71 19.00
CA LYS A 96 -3.10 3.06 18.53
C LYS A 96 -2.77 3.03 17.05
N ALA A 97 -3.47 3.82 16.22
CA ALA A 97 -3.24 3.82 14.76
C ALA A 97 -1.77 4.03 14.39
N LYS A 98 -1.13 4.96 15.11
CA LYS A 98 0.27 5.31 14.94
C LYS A 98 1.20 4.13 15.22
N GLU A 99 0.91 3.29 16.23
CA GLU A 99 1.67 2.06 16.52
C GLU A 99 1.57 1.02 15.39
N VAL A 100 0.42 0.96 14.71
CA VAL A 100 0.27 0.08 13.54
C VAL A 100 1.19 0.53 12.40
N VAL A 101 1.24 1.84 12.14
CA VAL A 101 2.09 2.44 11.11
C VAL A 101 3.56 2.25 11.45
N THR A 102 3.99 2.71 12.63
CA THR A 102 5.39 2.62 13.06
C THR A 102 5.84 1.16 13.20
N GLY A 103 4.99 0.26 13.69
CA GLY A 103 5.29 -1.16 13.77
C GLY A 103 5.45 -1.83 12.40
N LYS A 104 4.67 -1.43 11.39
CA LYS A 104 4.88 -1.89 10.01
C LYS A 104 6.19 -1.36 9.42
N LEU A 105 6.47 -0.07 9.57
CA LEU A 105 7.72 0.55 9.09
C LEU A 105 8.95 -0.07 9.78
N GLN A 106 8.89 -0.29 11.09
CA GLN A 106 9.94 -0.93 11.87
C GLN A 106 10.30 -2.31 11.31
N ARG A 107 9.29 -3.13 10.97
CA ARG A 107 9.52 -4.46 10.37
C ARG A 107 10.25 -4.36 9.03
N ARG A 108 9.91 -3.37 8.20
CA ARG A 108 10.57 -3.16 6.90
C ARG A 108 12.03 -2.70 7.05
N CYS A 109 12.33 -1.98 8.12
CA CYS A 109 13.69 -1.57 8.45
C CYS A 109 14.48 -2.66 9.20
N ASN A 110 14.06 -3.93 9.16
CA ASN A 110 14.68 -5.03 9.92
C ASN A 110 14.85 -4.71 11.41
N ARG A 111 13.93 -3.94 11.99
CA ARG A 111 13.94 -3.48 13.39
C ARG A 111 15.16 -2.64 13.79
N ARG A 112 15.88 -2.05 12.82
CA ARG A 112 17.02 -1.14 13.08
C ARG A 112 16.63 0.15 13.79
N LEU A 113 15.38 0.58 13.59
CA LEU A 113 14.80 1.75 14.24
C LEU A 113 13.69 1.31 15.20
N SER A 114 13.60 1.95 16.35
CA SER A 114 12.48 1.84 17.26
C SER A 114 11.22 2.48 16.66
N GLN A 115 10.05 2.10 17.17
CA GLN A 115 8.79 2.72 16.74
C GLN A 115 8.72 4.21 17.13
N GLN A 116 9.37 4.59 18.23
CA GLN A 116 9.47 5.97 18.67
C GLN A 116 10.33 6.81 17.71
N GLU A 117 11.52 6.33 17.36
CA GLU A 117 12.37 7.02 16.37
C GLU A 117 11.65 7.20 15.03
N ILE A 118 10.91 6.18 14.57
CA ILE A 118 10.10 6.30 13.35
C ILE A 118 9.01 7.36 13.50
N ALA A 119 8.32 7.40 14.63
CA ALA A 119 7.30 8.42 14.90
C ALA A 119 7.89 9.83 14.89
N GLU A 120 9.04 10.01 15.54
CA GLU A 120 9.79 11.27 15.56
C GLU A 120 10.23 11.67 14.14
N MET A 121 10.75 10.72 13.36
CA MET A 121 11.13 10.97 11.97
C MET A 121 9.95 11.37 11.08
N ILE A 122 8.74 10.84 11.33
CA ILE A 122 7.55 11.30 10.62
C ILE A 122 7.17 12.72 11.06
N GLN A 123 7.21 12.97 12.38
CA GLN A 123 6.81 14.24 12.96
C GLN A 123 7.75 15.40 12.59
N ASP A 124 9.05 15.16 12.46
CA ASP A 124 10.05 16.15 12.06
C ASP A 124 10.30 16.20 10.53
N GLY A 125 9.58 15.38 9.76
CA GLY A 125 9.62 15.38 8.30
C GLY A 125 10.79 14.61 7.67
N ARG A 126 11.63 13.93 8.45
CA ARG A 126 12.65 13.00 7.90
C ARG A 126 12.02 11.81 7.16
N LEU A 127 10.79 11.44 7.50
CA LEU A 127 9.95 10.50 6.76
C LEU A 127 8.67 11.19 6.30
N GLN A 128 8.53 11.34 4.99
CA GLN A 128 7.39 11.99 4.36
C GLN A 128 6.40 10.98 3.81
N GLN A 129 5.11 11.30 3.95
CA GLN A 129 4.04 10.55 3.32
C GLN A 129 4.21 10.58 1.79
N PHE A 130 4.04 9.41 1.17
CA PHE A 130 4.02 9.24 -0.27
C PHE A 130 2.79 8.43 -0.66
N CYS A 131 1.95 9.02 -1.50
CA CYS A 131 0.66 8.46 -1.87
C CYS A 131 0.56 8.26 -3.38
N ILE A 132 0.05 7.09 -3.75
CA ILE A 132 -0.16 6.69 -5.14
C ILE A 132 -1.62 6.27 -5.25
N GLU A 133 -2.39 6.99 -6.06
CA GLU A 133 -3.69 6.51 -6.51
C GLU A 133 -3.49 5.38 -7.51
N VAL A 134 -4.16 4.26 -7.26
CA VAL A 134 -4.22 3.12 -8.17
C VAL A 134 -5.62 2.96 -8.72
N SER A 135 -5.74 2.86 -10.04
CA SER A 135 -7.05 2.71 -10.69
C SER A 135 -7.02 1.68 -11.81
N GLY A 136 -7.82 0.63 -11.63
CA GLY A 136 -8.06 -0.41 -12.63
C GLY A 136 -9.30 -0.14 -13.48
N ARG A 137 -9.91 1.06 -13.36
CA ARG A 137 -11.11 1.43 -14.12
C ARG A 137 -10.79 1.31 -15.61
N SER A 138 -11.58 0.51 -16.31
CA SER A 138 -11.42 0.17 -17.74
C SER A 138 -10.22 -0.72 -18.10
N LEU A 139 -9.53 -1.34 -17.13
CA LEU A 139 -8.37 -2.22 -17.37
C LEU A 139 -8.67 -3.70 -17.06
N LYS A 140 -9.95 -4.07 -16.94
CA LYS A 140 -10.38 -5.43 -16.59
C LYS A 140 -9.92 -6.46 -17.62
N ASP A 141 -10.08 -6.16 -18.90
CA ASP A 141 -9.71 -7.08 -19.98
C ASP A 141 -8.19 -7.22 -20.11
N VAL A 142 -7.45 -6.12 -19.96
CA VAL A 142 -5.98 -6.12 -19.87
C VAL A 142 -5.51 -7.00 -18.70
N SER A 143 -6.18 -6.86 -17.55
CA SER A 143 -5.86 -7.65 -16.36
C SER A 143 -6.08 -9.14 -16.56
N ARG A 144 -7.23 -9.51 -17.16
CA ARG A 144 -7.60 -10.90 -17.46
C ARG A 144 -6.69 -11.52 -18.51
N ALA A 145 -6.39 -10.78 -19.58
CA ALA A 145 -5.48 -11.23 -20.62
C ALA A 145 -4.12 -11.59 -20.02
N PHE A 146 -3.54 -10.69 -19.21
CA PHE A 146 -2.27 -10.95 -18.53
C PHE A 146 -2.35 -12.13 -17.54
N ALA A 147 -3.41 -12.21 -16.73
CA ALA A 147 -3.58 -13.33 -15.80
C ALA A 147 -3.63 -14.68 -16.54
N LYS A 148 -4.34 -14.74 -17.67
CA LYS A 148 -4.43 -15.96 -18.48
C LYS A 148 -3.10 -16.33 -19.13
N THR A 149 -2.46 -15.37 -19.80
CA THR A 149 -1.27 -15.65 -20.62
C THR A 149 0.00 -15.78 -19.81
N SER A 150 0.13 -15.03 -18.71
CA SER A 150 1.38 -14.88 -17.97
C SER A 150 1.36 -15.56 -16.60
N LEU A 151 0.17 -15.77 -16.02
CA LEU A 151 0.03 -16.38 -14.68
C LEU A 151 -0.67 -17.75 -14.72
N GLY A 152 -1.10 -18.23 -15.89
CA GLY A 152 -1.79 -19.52 -16.04
C GLY A 152 -3.17 -19.56 -15.39
N TYR A 153 -3.83 -18.40 -15.22
CA TYR A 153 -5.16 -18.33 -14.61
C TYR A 153 -6.28 -18.59 -15.63
N GLU A 154 -7.00 -19.70 -15.49
CA GLU A 154 -8.03 -20.12 -16.47
C GLU A 154 -9.46 -19.62 -16.18
N GLY A 155 -9.70 -18.96 -15.05
CA GLY A 155 -10.97 -18.27 -14.81
C GLY A 155 -11.63 -18.55 -13.47
N GLY A 156 -11.97 -17.46 -12.80
CA GLY A 156 -12.78 -17.33 -11.60
C GLY A 156 -13.05 -15.85 -11.40
N ASN A 157 -14.04 -15.47 -10.58
CA ASN A 157 -14.37 -14.07 -10.37
C ASN A 157 -13.15 -13.32 -9.82
N VAL A 158 -12.54 -12.48 -10.66
CA VAL A 158 -11.59 -11.45 -10.20
C VAL A 158 -12.38 -10.59 -9.22
N ALA A 159 -11.91 -10.53 -7.97
CA ALA A 159 -12.59 -9.84 -6.88
C ALA A 159 -13.07 -8.45 -7.34
N GLN A 160 -14.39 -8.23 -7.18
CA GLN A 160 -15.06 -6.96 -7.44
C GLN A 160 -14.73 -5.95 -6.36
#